data_AF-A0A2N2W192-F1
#
_entry.id   AF-A0A2N2W192-F1
#
_cell.length_a   1.000
_cell.length_b   1.000
_cell.length_c   1.000
_cell.angle_alpha   90.00
_cell.angle_beta   90.00
_cell.angle_gamma   90.00
#
_symmetry.space_group_name_H-M   'P 1'
#
loop_
_entity.id
_entity.type
_entity.pdbx_description
1 polymer ?
#
loop_
_entity_poly.entity_id
_entity_poly.type
_entity_poly.pdbx_seq_one_letter_code
_entity_poly.pdbx_strand_id
1 'polypeptide(L)'
;MTADTSGQFDSAIQACKDIFLAKMKDYGTAWRVLRPESLTDQIYIKANRIRSIQGKGSHLVIEDEWPEFIGIINYSIIALIQLELGIGNDTKLSPKEIEQYYDKYVNAAKSLMMDKNHD
;
A
#
# COMPACT_ATOMS: atom_id res chain seq x y z
N MET A 1 15.49 -24.44 -6.30
CA MET A 1 14.42 -24.05 -5.37
C MET A 1 13.80 -22.78 -5.91
N THR A 2 12.74 -22.89 -6.72
CA THR A 2 11.84 -21.75 -6.95
C THR A 2 11.17 -21.49 -5.61
N ALA A 3 11.70 -20.53 -4.85
CA ALA A 3 11.03 -20.07 -3.65
C ALA A 3 9.59 -19.72 -4.02
N ASP A 4 8.63 -20.10 -3.19
CA ASP A 4 7.19 -19.87 -3.42
C ASP A 4 6.87 -18.37 -3.44
N THR A 5 7.16 -17.72 -4.57
CA THR A 5 7.00 -16.27 -4.79
C THR A 5 5.55 -15.85 -4.59
N SER A 6 4.60 -16.73 -4.93
CA SER A 6 3.18 -16.50 -4.67
C SER A 6 2.91 -16.46 -3.16
N GLY A 7 3.37 -17.46 -2.39
CA GLY A 7 3.19 -17.48 -0.94
C GLY A 7 3.87 -16.32 -0.21
N GLN A 8 5.03 -15.88 -0.69
CA GLN A 8 5.73 -14.70 -0.16
C GLN A 8 4.95 -13.41 -0.44
N PHE A 9 4.42 -13.26 -1.65
CA PHE A 9 3.55 -12.14 -2.02
C PHE A 9 2.31 -12.09 -1.12
N ASP A 10 1.64 -13.23 -0.92
CA ASP A 10 0.45 -13.32 -0.08
C ASP A 10 0.74 -12.92 1.37
N SER A 11 1.87 -13.39 1.91
CA SER A 11 2.30 -13.04 3.27
C SER A 11 2.58 -11.54 3.41
N ALA A 12 3.29 -10.93 2.45
CA ALA A 12 3.60 -9.51 2.47
C ALA A 12 2.35 -8.64 2.34
N ILE A 13 1.44 -9.00 1.43
CA ILE A 13 0.18 -8.26 1.25
C ILE A 13 -0.74 -8.42 2.44
N GLN A 14 -0.80 -9.59 3.09
CA GLN A 14 -1.60 -9.75 4.29
C GLN A 14 -1.17 -8.76 5.37
N ALA A 15 0.14 -8.61 5.61
CA ALA A 15 0.65 -7.60 6.55
C ALA A 15 0.27 -6.17 6.15
N CYS A 16 0.26 -5.85 4.86
CA CYS A 16 -0.16 -4.54 4.36
C CYS A 16 -1.66 -4.30 4.59
N LYS A 17 -2.49 -5.31 4.26
CA LYS A 17 -3.94 -5.27 4.39
C LYS A 17 -4.38 -5.14 5.84
N ASP A 18 -3.73 -5.85 6.76
CA ASP A 18 -4.04 -5.77 8.19
C ASP A 18 -3.86 -4.33 8.72
N ILE A 19 -2.74 -3.69 8.37
CA ILE A 19 -2.49 -2.29 8.74
C ILE A 19 -3.47 -1.34 8.05
N PHE A 20 -3.78 -1.57 6.77
CA PHE A 20 -4.75 -0.78 6.03
C PHE A 20 -6.14 -0.84 6.69
N LEU A 21 -6.64 -2.03 7.01
CA LEU A 21 -7.95 -2.23 7.63
C LEU A 21 -8.00 -1.66 9.05
N ALA A 22 -6.92 -1.81 9.83
CA ALA A 22 -6.82 -1.17 11.14
C ALA A 22 -6.93 0.36 11.03
N LYS A 23 -6.19 0.98 10.10
CA LYS A 23 -6.25 2.43 9.85
C LYS A 23 -7.60 2.88 9.32
N MET A 24 -8.24 2.08 8.47
CA MET A 24 -9.59 2.33 7.97
C MET A 24 -10.63 2.34 9.09
N LYS A 25 -10.47 1.51 10.14
CA LYS A 25 -11.35 1.53 11.30
C LYS A 25 -11.20 2.83 12.11
N ASP A 26 -9.97 3.33 12.25
CA ASP A 26 -9.67 4.52 13.04
C ASP A 26 -10.04 5.84 12.33
N TYR A 27 -9.82 5.90 11.01
CA TYR A 27 -9.91 7.14 10.21
C TYR A 27 -10.99 7.11 9.13
N GLY A 28 -11.68 5.99 8.95
CA GLY A 28 -12.64 5.81 7.86
C GLY A 28 -12.02 6.04 6.49
N THR A 29 -12.76 6.68 5.60
CA THR A 29 -12.36 7.04 4.24
C THR A 29 -11.82 8.48 4.15
N ALA A 30 -11.20 9.02 5.21
CA ALA A 30 -10.67 10.39 5.24
C ALA A 30 -9.70 10.70 4.10
N TRP A 31 -9.00 9.69 3.57
CA TRP A 31 -8.11 9.84 2.41
C TRP A 31 -8.84 10.19 1.10
N ARG A 32 -10.17 10.07 1.01
CA ARG A 32 -10.95 10.35 -0.21
C ARG A 32 -10.91 11.78 -0.69
N VAL A 33 -10.63 12.72 0.23
CA VAL A 33 -10.46 14.15 -0.08
C VAL A 33 -9.07 14.46 -0.65
N LEU A 34 -8.14 13.51 -0.58
CA LEU A 34 -6.79 13.69 -1.09
C LEU A 34 -6.81 13.65 -2.61
N ARG A 35 -6.05 14.56 -3.23
CA ARG A 35 -5.83 14.54 -4.66
C ARG A 35 -4.75 13.52 -5.01
N PRO A 36 -4.70 13.02 -6.26
CA PRO A 36 -3.65 12.10 -6.71
C PRO A 36 -2.22 12.61 -6.44
N GLU A 37 -1.98 13.92 -6.55
CA GLU A 37 -0.68 14.52 -6.25
C GLU A 37 -0.33 14.38 -4.76
N SER A 38 -1.30 14.57 -3.87
CA SER A 38 -1.11 14.37 -2.43
C SER A 38 -0.77 12.93 -2.08
N LEU A 39 -1.38 11.96 -2.77
CA LEU A 39 -1.06 10.54 -2.59
C LEU A 39 0.32 10.19 -3.15
N THR A 40 0.71 10.83 -4.26
CA THR A 40 2.06 10.73 -4.82
C THR A 40 3.10 11.26 -3.84
N ASP A 41 2.84 12.40 -3.20
CA ASP A 41 3.70 12.95 -2.16
C ASP A 41 3.82 12.01 -0.96
N GLN A 42 2.73 11.37 -0.53
CA GLN A 42 2.80 10.36 0.54
C GLN A 42 3.75 9.21 0.17
N ILE A 43 3.63 8.66 -1.04
CA ILE A 43 4.54 7.60 -1.52
C ILE A 43 5.99 8.09 -1.55
N TYR A 44 6.22 9.33 -2.03
CA TYR A 44 7.55 9.91 -2.10
C TYR A 44 8.19 10.14 -0.73
N ILE A 45 7.41 10.59 0.27
CA ILE A 45 7.85 10.74 1.65
C ILE A 45 8.33 9.40 2.22
N LYS A 46 7.57 8.32 1.97
CA LYS A 46 7.92 6.96 2.40
C LYS A 46 9.21 6.45 1.75
N ALA A 47 9.33 6.61 0.44
CA ALA A 47 10.56 6.25 -0.30
C ALA A 47 11.79 7.03 0.20
N ASN A 48 11.64 8.33 0.45
CA ASN A 48 12.71 9.14 1.03
C ASN A 48 13.10 8.72 2.45
N ARG A 49 12.13 8.26 3.25
CA ARG A 49 12.38 7.75 4.59
C ARG A 49 13.20 6.47 4.54
N ILE A 50 12.87 5.53 3.66
CA ILE A 50 13.66 4.31 3.41
C ILE A 50 15.09 4.70 3.03
N ARG A 51 15.26 5.58 2.02
CA ARG A 51 16.59 6.06 1.62
C ARG A 51 17.36 6.71 2.78
N SER A 52 16.67 7.44 3.65
CA SER A 52 17.28 8.07 4.81
C SER A 52 17.68 7.07 5.90
N ILE A 53 16.94 5.98 6.08
CA ILE A 53 17.28 4.90 7.02
C ILE A 53 18.50 4.13 6.47
N GLN A 54 18.49 3.77 5.19
CA GLN A 54 19.57 3.00 4.54
C GLN A 54 20.86 3.80 4.36
N GLY A 55 20.76 5.11 4.12
CA GLY A 55 21.92 5.98 3.85
C GLY A 55 22.64 6.47 5.11
N LYS A 56 22.00 6.36 6.28
CA LYS A 56 22.65 6.65 7.55
C LYS A 56 23.28 5.35 8.03
N GLY A 57 24.59 5.38 8.31
CA GLY A 57 25.36 4.18 8.71
C GLY A 57 24.94 3.61 10.07
N SER A 58 25.88 3.44 11.00
CA SER A 58 25.55 2.89 12.32
C SER A 58 24.74 3.88 13.16
N HIS A 59 23.46 3.59 13.37
CA HIS A 59 22.64 4.26 14.37
C HIS A 59 22.83 3.64 15.75
N LEU A 60 22.71 4.46 16.81
CA LEU A 60 22.58 3.98 18.19
C LEU A 60 21.25 3.23 18.43
N VAL A 61 20.25 3.45 17.56
CA VAL A 61 18.96 2.77 17.54
C VAL A 61 18.72 2.25 16.13
N ILE A 62 18.57 0.93 15.97
CA ILE A 62 18.23 0.33 14.68
C ILE A 62 16.76 0.68 14.39
N GLU A 63 16.53 1.52 13.37
CA GLU A 63 15.19 1.82 12.87
C GLU A 63 14.81 0.83 11.76
N ASP A 64 13.59 0.30 11.82
CA ASP A 64 13.05 -0.62 10.80
C ASP A 64 12.38 0.16 9.66
N GLU A 65 12.70 -0.21 8.41
CA GLU A 65 12.14 0.38 7.19
C GLU A 65 10.86 -0.32 6.71
N TRP A 66 10.56 -1.51 7.26
CA TRP A 66 9.37 -2.29 6.91
C TRP A 66 8.04 -1.50 6.97
N PRO A 67 7.78 -0.66 7.98
CA PRO A 67 6.57 0.16 8.03
C PRO A 67 6.45 1.13 6.85
N GLU A 68 7.57 1.60 6.30
CA GLU A 68 7.58 2.53 5.17
C GLU A 68 7.22 1.82 3.86
N PHE A 69 7.66 0.57 3.67
CA PHE A 69 7.24 -0.28 2.55
C PHE A 69 5.73 -0.57 2.59
N ILE A 70 5.19 -0.94 3.75
CA ILE A 70 3.75 -1.11 3.95
C ILE A 70 3.01 0.19 3.57
N GLY A 71 3.56 1.34 4.00
CA GLY A 71 3.03 2.65 3.64
C GLY A 71 2.96 2.87 2.12
N ILE A 72 4.05 2.59 1.40
CA ILE A 72 4.09 2.71 -0.06
C ILE A 72 3.01 1.86 -0.73
N ILE A 73 2.87 0.60 -0.34
CA ILE A 73 1.87 -0.32 -0.90
C ILE A 73 0.45 0.21 -0.64
N ASN A 74 0.16 0.59 0.59
CA ASN A 74 -1.18 1.05 0.96
C ASN A 74 -1.54 2.39 0.30
N TYR A 75 -0.62 3.35 0.21
CA TYR A 75 -0.87 4.60 -0.52
C TYR A 75 -0.99 4.38 -2.03
N SER A 76 -0.27 3.42 -2.59
CA SER A 76 -0.42 3.05 -4.01
C SER A 76 -1.81 2.47 -4.29
N ILE A 77 -2.29 1.57 -3.44
CA ILE A 77 -3.65 1.03 -3.56
C ILE A 77 -4.68 2.14 -3.38
N ILE A 78 -4.54 3.00 -2.37
CA ILE A 78 -5.42 4.17 -2.19
C ILE A 78 -5.44 5.05 -3.46
N ALA A 79 -4.29 5.32 -4.07
CA ALA A 79 -4.20 6.11 -5.30
C ALA A 79 -4.94 5.44 -6.47
N LEU A 80 -4.80 4.12 -6.63
CA LEU A 80 -5.54 3.38 -7.66
C LEU A 80 -7.05 3.46 -7.43
N ILE A 81 -7.51 3.30 -6.19
CA ILE A 81 -8.93 3.45 -5.83
C ILE A 81 -9.41 4.88 -6.11
N GLN A 82 -8.60 5.89 -5.78
CA GLN A 82 -8.91 7.29 -6.01
C GLN A 82 -9.00 7.63 -7.52
N LEU A 83 -8.12 7.05 -8.34
CA LEU A 83 -8.13 7.23 -9.79
C LEU A 83 -9.38 6.61 -10.43
N GLU A 84 -9.81 5.44 -9.96
CA GLU A 84 -11.03 4.79 -10.47
C GLU A 84 -12.30 5.51 -10.04
N LEU A 85 -12.38 5.94 -8.78
CA LEU A 85 -13.61 6.52 -8.20
C LEU A 85 -13.67 8.04 -8.28
N GLY A 86 -12.61 8.69 -8.77
CA GLY A 86 -12.46 10.13 -8.77
C GLY A 86 -12.29 10.75 -7.38
N ILE A 87 -11.94 12.04 -7.36
CA ILE A 87 -11.92 12.84 -6.13
C ILE A 87 -13.36 13.01 -5.65
N GLY A 88 -13.65 12.54 -4.44
CA GLY A 88 -14.98 12.56 -3.87
C GLY A 88 -14.95 13.12 -2.46
N ASN A 89 -15.80 14.11 -2.20
CA ASN A 89 -15.99 14.67 -0.86
C ASN A 89 -17.03 13.88 -0.04
N ASP A 90 -17.76 12.96 -0.69
CA ASP A 90 -18.89 12.24 -0.10
C ASP A 90 -18.51 10.78 0.16
N THR A 91 -18.34 10.44 1.43
CA THR A 91 -17.77 9.18 1.93
C THR A 91 -18.87 8.15 2.21
N LYS A 92 -19.51 7.63 1.16
CA LYS A 92 -20.57 6.60 1.29
C LYS A 92 -20.08 5.16 1.17
N LEU A 93 -18.79 4.95 0.88
CA LEU A 93 -18.24 3.60 0.72
C LEU A 93 -18.12 2.93 2.07
N SER A 94 -18.81 1.80 2.20
CA SER A 94 -18.70 0.93 3.36
C SER A 94 -17.30 0.32 3.46
N PRO A 95 -16.84 -0.07 4.66
CA PRO A 95 -15.57 -0.77 4.82
C PRO A 95 -15.43 -1.99 3.90
N LYS A 96 -16.53 -2.71 3.66
CA LYS A 96 -16.58 -3.87 2.78
C LYS A 96 -16.32 -3.51 1.31
N GLU A 97 -16.90 -2.41 0.82
CA GLU A 97 -16.64 -1.94 -0.54
C GLU A 97 -15.17 -1.53 -0.71
N ILE A 98 -14.60 -0.82 0.27
CA ILE A 98 -13.18 -0.45 0.25
C ILE A 98 -12.28 -1.69 0.26
N GLU A 99 -12.62 -2.71 1.06
CA GLU A 99 -11.88 -3.97 1.07
C GLU A 99 -11.93 -4.68 -0.29
N GLN A 100 -13.10 -4.70 -0.95
CA GLN A 100 -13.23 -5.27 -2.30
C GLN A 100 -12.36 -4.53 -3.32
N TYR A 101 -12.28 -3.21 -3.24
CA TYR A 101 -11.37 -2.42 -4.08
C TYR A 101 -9.90 -2.73 -3.78
N TYR A 102 -9.53 -2.87 -2.51
CA TYR A 102 -8.18 -3.26 -2.11
C TYR A 102 -7.80 -4.61 -2.74
N ASP A 103 -8.66 -5.61 -2.58
CA ASP A 103 -8.45 -6.96 -3.10
C ASP A 103 -8.41 -6.98 -4.63
N LYS A 104 -9.25 -6.19 -5.30
CA LYS A 104 -9.21 -6.01 -6.76
C LYS A 104 -7.81 -5.61 -7.23
N TYR A 105 -7.22 -4.57 -6.63
CA TYR A 105 -5.91 -4.06 -7.06
C TYR A 105 -4.75 -4.95 -6.66
N VAL A 106 -4.82 -5.57 -5.48
CA VAL A 106 -3.85 -6.60 -5.06
C VAL A 106 -3.85 -7.78 -6.03
N ASN A 107 -5.02 -8.30 -6.39
CA ASN A 107 -5.13 -9.44 -7.30
C ASN A 107 -4.62 -9.09 -8.69
N ALA A 108 -4.91 -7.88 -9.19
CA ALA A 108 -4.35 -7.42 -10.46
C ALA A 108 -2.81 -7.36 -10.42
N ALA A 109 -2.22 -6.86 -9.32
CA ALA A 109 -0.77 -6.83 -9.15
C ALA A 109 -0.16 -8.24 -9.06
N LYS A 110 -0.83 -9.16 -8.35
CA LYS A 110 -0.40 -10.56 -8.22
C LYS A 110 -0.43 -11.27 -9.57
N SER A 111 -1.52 -11.15 -10.32
CA SER A 111 -1.63 -11.75 -11.66
C SER A 111 -0.52 -11.24 -12.58
N LEU A 112 -0.29 -9.92 -12.60
CA LEU A 112 0.78 -9.33 -13.41
C LEU A 112 2.18 -9.85 -13.02
N MET A 113 2.44 -10.06 -11.72
CA MET A 113 3.69 -10.65 -11.25
C MET A 113 3.84 -12.11 -11.71
N MET A 114 2.77 -12.90 -11.62
CA MET A 114 2.78 -14.30 -12.03
C MET A 114 2.96 -14.46 -13.54
N ASP A 115 2.31 -13.61 -14.34
CA ASP A 115 2.44 -13.62 -15.80
C ASP A 115 3.88 -13.35 -16.22
N LYS A 116 4.56 -12.40 -15.56
CA LYS A 116 5.98 -12.06 -15.83
C LYS A 116 6.97 -13.13 -15.39
N ASN A 117 6.61 -13.99 -14.44
CA ASN A 117 7.49 -15.05 -13.95
C ASN A 117 7.42 -16.33 -14.81
N HIS A 118 6.53 -16.36 -15.82
CA HIS A 118 6.40 -17.47 -16.76
C HIS A 118 7.05 -17.22 -18.14
N ASP A 119 7.63 -16.03 -18.37
CA ASP A 119 8.51 -15.70 -19.52
C ASP A 119 9.99 -15.92 -19.18
#